data_AF-A0A932MZ56-F1
#
_entry.id   AF-A0A932MZ56-F1
#
_cell.length_a   1.000
_cell.length_b   1.000
_cell.length_c   1.000
_cell.angle_alpha   90.00
_cell.angle_beta   90.00
_cell.angle_gamma   90.00
#
_symmetry.space_group_name_H-M   'P 1'
#
loop_
_entity.id
_entity.type
_entity.pdbx_description
1 polymer ?
#
loop_
_entity_poly.entity_id
_entity_poly.type
_entity_poly.pdbx_seq_one_letter_code
_entity_poly.pdbx_strand_id
1 'polypeptide(L)'
;RFDPPALRVETKSPALGDTYTTVHCEIRVDADGNQIGAPLEKTTTFAVEAIDESVVVPAGTFTCVRIKRTVVGGAAKTYWYAAGVGKVKEVGGRTESLVTHSVDGG
;
A
#
# COMPACT_ATOMS: atom_id res chain seq x y z
N ARG A 1 -7.74 10.82 -4.72
CA ARG A 1 -7.01 10.66 -3.44
C ARG A 1 -7.27 9.23 -2.97
N PHE A 2 -6.29 8.34 -3.12
CA PHE A 2 -6.45 6.92 -2.79
C PHE A 2 -6.25 6.79 -1.28
N ASP A 3 -7.36 6.63 -0.56
CA ASP A 3 -7.40 6.40 0.88
C ASP A 3 -7.62 4.90 1.08
N PRO A 4 -6.55 4.07 1.10
CA PRO A 4 -6.73 2.68 1.46
C PRO A 4 -7.23 2.68 2.91
N PRO A 5 -8.24 1.89 3.28
CA PRO A 5 -8.71 1.82 4.66
C PRO A 5 -7.61 1.41 5.68
N ALA A 6 -6.44 0.93 5.23
CA ALA A 6 -5.20 0.83 6.01
C ALA A 6 -4.66 2.17 6.55
N LEU A 7 -4.98 3.28 5.90
CA LEU A 7 -4.57 4.62 6.27
C LEU A 7 -5.57 5.30 7.20
N ARG A 8 -6.41 4.55 7.91
CA ARG A 8 -6.94 5.03 9.21
C ARG A 8 -5.84 5.11 10.28
N VAL A 9 -4.59 5.40 9.92
CA VAL A 9 -3.50 5.72 10.85
C VAL A 9 -3.81 6.99 11.66
N GLU A 10 -4.77 7.79 11.19
CA GLU A 10 -5.27 9.00 11.85
C GLU A 10 -6.53 8.78 12.73
N THR A 11 -7.16 7.59 12.69
CA THR A 11 -8.34 7.29 13.55
C THR A 11 -8.31 5.96 14.31
N LYS A 12 -7.39 5.04 14.00
CA LYS A 12 -7.22 3.79 14.74
C LYS A 12 -5.76 3.33 14.63
N SER A 13 -5.07 3.23 15.76
CA SER A 13 -3.71 2.71 15.82
C SER A 13 -3.67 1.29 15.25
N PRO A 14 -2.93 1.01 14.16
CA PRO A 14 -2.84 -0.34 13.61
C PRO A 14 -2.16 -1.26 14.63
N ALA A 15 -2.71 -2.45 14.84
CA ALA A 15 -2.09 -3.47 15.69
C ALA A 15 -1.26 -4.43 14.83
N LEU A 16 -0.17 -4.94 15.40
CA LEU A 16 0.60 -6.00 14.78
C LEU A 16 -0.30 -7.22 14.52
N GLY A 17 -0.26 -7.76 13.29
CA GLY A 17 -1.08 -8.90 12.89
C GLY A 17 -2.49 -8.53 12.42
N ASP A 18 -2.88 -7.26 12.43
CA ASP A 18 -4.14 -6.82 11.82
C ASP A 18 -4.15 -7.19 10.33
N THR A 19 -5.29 -7.70 9.88
CA THR A 19 -5.51 -8.01 8.46
C THR A 19 -6.82 -7.46 7.98
N TYR A 20 -6.87 -7.07 6.71
CA TYR A 20 -8.11 -6.73 6.03
C TYR A 20 -8.05 -7.17 4.58
N THR A 21 -9.22 -7.42 4.01
CA THR A 21 -9.36 -7.85 2.62
C THR A 21 -10.16 -6.86 1.81
N THR A 22 -9.78 -6.68 0.55
CA THR A 22 -10.54 -5.93 -0.44
C THR A 22 -10.76 -6.80 -1.66
N VAL A 23 -11.92 -6.66 -2.28
CA VAL A 23 -12.26 -7.37 -3.52
C VAL A 23 -12.35 -6.32 -4.62
N HIS A 24 -11.59 -6.53 -5.70
CA HIS A 24 -11.57 -5.64 -6.86
C HIS A 24 -11.95 -6.43 -8.10
N CYS A 25 -12.84 -5.87 -8.92
CA CYS A 25 -13.18 -6.44 -10.20
C CYS A 25 -12.38 -5.73 -11.30
N GLU A 26 -11.57 -6.50 -12.04
CA GLU A 26 -10.78 -6.01 -13.17
C GLU A 26 -11.51 -6.36 -14.46
N ILE A 27 -11.89 -5.35 -15.24
CA ILE A 27 -12.29 -5.54 -16.63
C ILE A 27 -11.08 -5.30 -17.53
N ARG A 28 -10.94 -6.10 -18.59
CA ARG A 28 -9.98 -5.85 -19.66
C ARG A 28 -10.71 -5.15 -20.78
N VAL A 29 -10.06 -4.18 -21.41
CA VAL A 29 -10.60 -3.46 -22.56
C VAL A 29 -9.65 -3.56 -23.74
N ASP A 30 -10.19 -3.52 -24.96
CA ASP A 30 -9.41 -3.42 -26.19
C ASP A 30 -8.95 -1.97 -26.45
N ALA A 31 -8.29 -1.74 -27.60
CA ALA A 31 -7.79 -0.43 -27.99
C ALA A 31 -8.90 0.62 -28.20
N ASP A 32 -10.13 0.18 -28.48
CA ASP A 32 -11.31 1.02 -28.65
C ASP A 32 -12.10 1.21 -27.34
N GLY A 33 -11.63 0.62 -26.24
CA GLY A 33 -12.24 0.72 -24.92
C GLY A 33 -13.39 -0.26 -24.68
N ASN A 34 -13.64 -1.20 -25.59
CA ASN A 34 -14.67 -2.22 -25.39
C ASN A 34 -14.17 -3.30 -24.44
N GLN A 35 -15.04 -3.77 -23.54
CA GLN A 35 -14.70 -4.85 -22.64
C GLN A 35 -14.41 -6.14 -23.41
N ILE A 36 -13.24 -6.73 -23.14
CA ILE A 36 -12.83 -8.03 -23.66
C ILE A 36 -12.81 -9.07 -22.53
N GLY A 37 -13.54 -10.16 -22.74
CA GLY A 37 -13.63 -11.26 -21.79
C GLY A 37 -14.51 -10.97 -20.55
N ALA A 38 -14.53 -11.93 -19.65
CA ALA A 38 -15.28 -11.82 -18.40
C ALA A 38 -14.54 -10.94 -17.38
N PRO A 39 -15.27 -10.18 -16.53
CA PRO A 39 -14.68 -9.48 -15.41
C PRO A 39 -13.95 -10.45 -14.49
N LEU A 40 -12.73 -10.10 -14.08
CA LEU A 40 -11.90 -10.90 -13.20
C LEU A 40 -11.94 -10.34 -11.79
N GLU A 41 -12.58 -11.07 -10.87
CA GLU A 41 -12.53 -10.74 -9.46
C GLU A 41 -11.17 -11.10 -8.87
N LYS A 42 -10.56 -10.15 -8.15
CA LYS A 42 -9.30 -10.32 -7.44
C LYS A 42 -9.48 -9.95 -5.98
N THR A 43 -9.32 -10.94 -5.11
CA THR A 43 -9.22 -10.72 -3.68
C THR A 43 -7.81 -10.31 -3.33
N THR A 44 -7.69 -9.19 -2.63
CA THR A 44 -6.44 -8.65 -2.10
C THR A 44 -6.50 -8.69 -0.58
N THR A 45 -5.47 -9.25 0.05
CA THR A 45 -5.31 -9.25 1.51
C THR A 45 -4.16 -8.34 1.88
N PHE A 46 -4.36 -7.55 2.92
CA PHE A 46 -3.34 -6.72 3.53
C PHE A 46 -3.12 -7.18 4.97
N ALA A 47 -1.86 -7.26 5.38
CA ALA A 47 -1.45 -7.65 6.72
C ALA A 47 -0.43 -6.67 7.28
N VAL A 48 -0.65 -6.20 8.51
CA VAL A 48 0.34 -5.42 9.27
C VAL A 48 1.38 -6.39 9.82
N GLU A 49 2.58 -6.35 9.25
CA GLU A 49 3.69 -7.24 9.63
C GLU A 49 4.67 -6.62 10.63
N ALA A 50 4.68 -5.30 10.76
CA ALA A 50 5.44 -4.60 11.78
C ALA A 50 4.80 -3.24 12.11
N ILE A 51 4.90 -2.86 13.38
CA ILE A 51 4.63 -1.51 13.89
C ILE A 51 5.94 -0.92 14.40
N ASP A 52 6.09 0.40 14.29
CA ASP A 52 7.27 1.15 14.73
C ASP A 52 8.61 0.70 14.11
N GLU A 53 8.59 0.21 12.87
CA GLU A 53 9.79 -0.20 12.16
C GLU A 53 10.61 1.04 11.73
N SER A 54 11.86 1.13 12.15
CA SER A 54 12.77 2.19 11.70
C SER A 54 13.27 1.91 10.28
N VAL A 55 12.93 2.79 9.34
CA VAL A 55 13.28 2.66 7.92
C VAL A 55 14.11 3.85 7.47
N VAL A 56 15.28 3.56 6.93
CA VAL A 56 16.16 4.57 6.32
C VAL A 56 15.89 4.63 4.82
N VAL A 57 15.60 5.83 4.32
CA VAL A 57 15.46 6.16 2.90
C VAL A 57 16.26 7.44 2.60
N PRO A 58 16.49 7.82 1.33
CA PRO A 58 17.22 9.04 1.03
C PRO A 58 16.60 10.31 1.64
N ALA A 59 15.28 10.35 1.82
CA ALA A 59 14.58 11.45 2.50
C ALA A 59 14.81 11.52 4.03
N GLY A 60 15.48 10.54 4.64
CA GLY A 60 15.73 10.45 6.08
C GLY A 60 15.32 9.12 6.71
N THR A 61 15.30 9.09 8.04
CA THR A 61 14.86 7.93 8.82
C THR A 61 13.45 8.15 9.33
N PHE A 62 12.57 7.18 9.14
CA PHE A 62 11.17 7.26 9.53
C PHE A 62 10.75 6.03 10.34
N THR A 63 9.93 6.26 11.36
CA THR A 63 9.20 5.20 12.06
C THR A 63 7.98 4.81 11.23
N CYS A 64 7.91 3.54 10.83
CA CYS A 64 6.97 3.07 9.82
C CYS A 64 6.12 1.89 10.30
N VAL A 65 4.92 1.79 9.73
CA VAL A 65 4.13 0.57 9.72
C VAL A 65 4.45 -0.20 8.44
N ARG A 66 4.83 -1.48 8.57
CA ARG A 66 5.08 -2.36 7.42
C ARG A 66 3.84 -3.18 7.12
N ILE A 67 3.36 -3.06 5.89
CA ILE A 67 2.15 -3.74 5.42
C ILE A 67 2.51 -4.63 4.23
N LYS A 68 2.13 -5.90 4.30
CA LYS A 68 2.23 -6.83 3.17
C LYS A 68 0.88 -6.94 2.48
N ARG A 69 0.89 -6.79 1.17
CA ARG A 69 -0.24 -7.01 0.28
C ARG A 69 -0.04 -8.29 -0.49
N THR A 70 -1.01 -9.18 -0.45
CA THR A 70 -1.10 -10.38 -1.29
C THR A 70 -2.35 -10.28 -2.15
N VAL A 71 -2.26 -10.71 -3.41
CA VAL A 71 -3.39 -10.75 -4.34
C VAL A 71 -3.54 -12.19 -4.78
N VAL A 72 -4.76 -12.73 -4.78
CA VAL A 72 -5.02 -14.07 -5.31
C VAL A 72 -4.58 -14.12 -6.77
N GLY A 73 -3.63 -14.99 -7.09
CA GLY A 73 -3.04 -15.11 -8.43
C GLY A 73 -2.14 -13.95 -8.87
N GLY A 74 -1.75 -13.06 -7.94
CA GLY A 74 -0.89 -11.90 -8.22
C GLY A 74 0.38 -11.84 -7.38
N ALA A 75 1.29 -10.93 -7.74
CA ALA A 75 2.54 -10.72 -6.99
C ALA A 75 2.27 -10.04 -5.64
N ALA A 76 2.96 -10.53 -4.60
CA ALA A 76 2.95 -9.89 -3.30
C ALA A 76 3.78 -8.60 -3.30
N LYS A 77 3.35 -7.60 -2.54
CA LYS A 77 4.06 -6.35 -2.34
C LYS A 77 4.17 -6.02 -0.86
N THR A 78 5.22 -5.31 -0.49
CA THR A 78 5.43 -4.81 0.87
C THR A 78 5.57 -3.30 0.82
N TYR A 79 4.89 -2.64 1.73
CA TYR A 79 4.81 -1.18 1.82
C TYR A 79 5.24 -0.74 3.21
N TRP A 80 5.89 0.41 3.28
CA TRP A 80 6.18 1.10 4.53
C TRP A 80 5.48 2.46 4.50
N TYR A 81 4.75 2.76 5.57
CA TYR A 81 4.04 4.03 5.74
C TYR A 81 4.50 4.71 7.03
N ALA A 82 4.83 6.00 6.95
CA ALA A 82 5.14 6.83 8.09
C ALA A 82 4.01 7.84 8.34
N ALA A 83 3.69 8.07 9.61
CA ALA A 83 2.65 9.02 10.01
C ALA A 83 3.00 10.44 9.54
N GLY A 84 2.03 11.18 8.99
CA GLY A 84 2.24 12.53 8.43
C GLY A 84 3.00 12.59 7.10
N VAL A 85 3.59 11.49 6.63
CA VAL A 85 4.37 11.42 5.38
C VAL A 85 3.67 10.57 4.32
N GLY A 86 3.06 9.45 4.72
CA GLY A 86 2.49 8.47 3.81
C GLY A 86 3.50 7.40 3.41
N LYS A 87 3.44 6.92 2.15
CA LYS A 87 4.27 5.80 1.67
C LYS A 87 5.74 6.23 1.56
N VAL A 88 6.60 5.59 2.34
CA VAL A 88 8.04 5.84 2.38
C VAL A 88 8.84 4.85 1.55
N LYS A 89 8.35 3.61 1.42
CA LYS A 89 9.02 2.55 0.66
C LYS A 89 8.03 1.53 0.10
N GLU A 90 8.36 0.93 -1.03
CA GLU A 90 7.67 -0.22 -1.62
C GLU A 90 8.68 -1.25 -2.15
N VAL A 91 8.38 -2.54 -1.97
CA VAL A 91 9.12 -3.69 -2.52
C VAL A 91 8.12 -4.74 -3.04
N GLY A 92 8.53 -5.60 -3.98
CA GLY A 92 7.69 -6.69 -4.53
C GLY A 92 7.29 -6.50 -6.01
N GLY A 93 8.21 -5.96 -6.81
CA GLY A 93 8.05 -5.74 -8.24
C GLY A 93 9.08 -4.73 -8.71
N ARG A 94 8.81 -3.45 -8.46
CA ARG A 94 9.78 -2.36 -8.53
C ARG A 94 10.02 -1.83 -7.13
N THR A 95 11.28 -1.67 -6.75
CA THR A 95 11.61 -1.02 -5.48
C THR A 95 11.44 0.48 -5.64
N GLU A 96 10.64 1.09 -4.77
CA GLU A 96 10.47 2.53 -4.68
C GLU A 96 10.88 3.01 -3.29
N SER A 97 11.49 4.19 -3.20
CA SER A 97 11.90 4.79 -1.93
C SER A 97 11.71 6.29 -1.99
N LEU A 98 11.24 6.88 -0.89
CA LEU A 98 11.01 8.31 -0.81
C LEU A 98 12.35 9.06 -0.86
N VAL A 99 12.46 9.97 -1.83
CA VAL A 99 13.67 10.76 -2.05
C VAL A 99 13.57 12.13 -1.38
N THR A 100 12.39 12.75 -1.42
CA THR A 100 12.12 14.05 -0.78
C THR A 100 10.65 14.11 -0.34
N HIS A 101 10.38 14.81 0.76
CA HIS A 101 9.03 15.23 1.14
C HIS A 101 9.07 16.67 1.64
N SER A 102 8.01 17.42 1.36
CA SER A 102 7.81 18.77 1.89
C SER A 102 6.57 18.74 2.77
N VAL A 103 6.72 19.06 4.04
CA VAL A 103 5.58 19.31 4.93
C VAL A 103 5.33 20.82 4.85
N ASP A 104 4.24 21.22 4.21
CA ASP A 104 3.79 22.62 4.27
C ASP A 104 3.32 22.86 5.71
N GLY A 105 4.20 23.47 6.51
CA GLY A 105 3.92 23.81 7.90
C GLY A 105 3.04 25.06 7.96
N GLY A 106 1.79 24.87 8.38
CA GLY A 106 0.94 25.93 8.92
C GLY A 106 1.09 26.03 10.43
#